data_AF-A0A382B8I4-F1
#
_entry.id   AF-A0A382B8I4-F1
#
_cell.length_a   1.000
_cell.length_b   1.000
_cell.length_c   1.000
_cell.angle_alpha   90.00
_cell.angle_beta   90.00
_cell.angle_gamma   90.00
#
_symmetry.space_group_name_H-M   'P 1'
#
loop_
_entity.id
_entity.type
_entity.pdbx_description
1 polymer ?
#
loop_
_entity_poly.entity_id
_entity_poly.type
_entity_poly.pdbx_seq_one_letter_code
_entity_poly.pdbx_strand_id
1 'polypeptide(L)'
;MSNYKSIIVDLPAEKISRITLNRPKQRNSLSANLRTELFQTLEENDMNPEISVTIIRGSGKAFSAGYDLKRSGEESDPYYTAGGLGYWPRHVVEGCFKIWDLAKPVIA
;
A
#
# COMPACT_ATOMS: atom_id res chain seq x y z
N MET A 1 -13.34 -12.12 3.45
CA MET A 1 -13.16 -10.66 3.29
C MET A 1 -12.06 -10.26 4.25
N SER A 2 -10.91 -9.83 3.72
CA SER A 2 -9.80 -9.33 4.54
C SER A 2 -10.25 -8.04 5.24
N ASN A 3 -10.19 -8.02 6.57
CA ASN A 3 -10.64 -6.89 7.36
C ASN A 3 -9.49 -5.87 7.49
N TYR A 4 -9.33 -5.03 6.48
CA TYR A 4 -8.30 -3.99 6.45
C TYR A 4 -8.67 -2.83 7.39
N LYS A 5 -7.67 -2.30 8.09
CA LYS A 5 -7.82 -1.17 9.03
C LYS A 5 -7.57 0.18 8.37
N SER A 6 -6.69 0.23 7.38
CA SER A 6 -6.15 1.48 6.81
C SER A 6 -6.43 1.67 5.33
N ILE A 7 -6.91 0.63 4.62
CA ILE A 7 -7.39 0.71 3.24
C ILE A 7 -8.83 0.20 3.11
N ILE A 8 -9.50 0.59 2.02
CA ILE A 8 -10.76 -0.01 1.55
C ILE A 8 -10.49 -0.61 0.18
N VAL A 9 -10.98 -1.82 -0.08
CA VAL A 9 -10.86 -2.49 -1.38
C VAL A 9 -12.26 -2.75 -1.95
N ASP A 10 -12.49 -2.31 -3.19
CA ASP A 10 -13.73 -2.52 -3.91
C ASP A 10 -13.50 -2.83 -5.41
N LEU A 11 -14.52 -3.35 -6.10
CA LEU A 11 -14.47 -3.68 -7.52
C LEU A 11 -15.38 -2.72 -8.32
N PRO A 12 -14.88 -1.56 -8.77
CA PRO A 12 -15.72 -0.58 -9.47
C PRO A 12 -16.16 -1.03 -10.87
N ALA A 13 -15.52 -2.04 -11.44
CA ALA A 13 -15.83 -2.62 -12.75
C ALA A 13 -15.23 -4.03 -12.86
N GLU A 14 -15.60 -4.77 -13.91
CA GLU A 14 -15.06 -6.10 -14.18
C GLU A 14 -13.52 -6.05 -14.27
N LYS A 15 -12.86 -6.97 -13.57
CA LYS A 15 -11.39 -7.10 -13.49
C LYS A 15 -10.61 -5.88 -13.01
N ILE A 16 -11.28 -4.89 -12.41
CA ILE A 16 -10.65 -3.69 -11.87
C ILE A 16 -10.77 -3.73 -10.35
N SER A 17 -9.63 -3.81 -9.66
CA SER A 17 -9.54 -3.68 -8.21
C SER A 17 -9.21 -2.24 -7.85
N ARG A 18 -9.95 -1.63 -6.90
CA ARG A 18 -9.68 -0.28 -6.41
C ARG A 18 -9.31 -0.33 -4.93
N ILE A 19 -8.12 0.18 -4.63
CA ILE A 19 -7.60 0.37 -3.29
C ILE A 19 -7.75 1.85 -2.93
N THR A 20 -8.52 2.15 -1.89
CA THR A 20 -8.64 3.50 -1.33
C THR A 20 -7.85 3.59 -0.03
N LEU A 21 -6.82 4.46 0.01
CA LEU A 21 -6.11 4.81 1.24
C LEU A 21 -7.09 5.52 2.18
N ASN A 22 -7.29 4.97 3.39
CA ASN A 22 -8.40 5.36 4.25
C ASN A 22 -7.98 5.83 5.65
N ARG A 23 -7.08 6.81 5.68
CA ARG A 23 -6.71 7.55 6.90
C ARG A 23 -6.93 9.06 6.70
N PRO A 24 -8.15 9.52 6.36
CA PRO A 24 -8.38 10.88 5.88
C PRO A 24 -8.07 11.96 6.93
N LYS A 25 -8.25 11.65 8.22
CA LYS A 25 -7.89 12.54 9.34
C LYS A 25 -6.37 12.80 9.42
N GLN A 26 -5.56 11.87 8.92
CA GLN A 26 -4.10 11.98 8.81
C GLN A 26 -3.65 12.30 7.38
N ARG A 27 -4.57 12.73 6.50
CA ARG A 27 -4.32 12.95 5.06
C ARG A 27 -3.66 11.73 4.39
N ASN A 28 -4.08 10.53 4.79
CA ASN A 28 -3.59 9.26 4.26
C ASN A 28 -2.06 9.09 4.37
N SER A 29 -1.45 9.53 5.48
CA SER A 29 -0.03 9.25 5.76
C SER A 29 0.26 7.75 5.74
N LEU A 30 1.38 7.37 5.14
CA LEU A 30 1.80 5.99 4.90
C LEU A 30 2.40 5.39 6.18
N SER A 31 1.56 4.97 7.14
CA SER A 31 1.99 4.19 8.30
C SER A 31 2.48 2.80 7.91
N ALA A 32 3.13 2.10 8.83
CA ALA A 32 3.51 0.72 8.59
C ALA A 32 2.28 -0.14 8.23
N ASN A 33 1.21 -0.09 9.02
CA ASN A 33 -0.01 -0.86 8.75
C ASN A 33 -0.62 -0.56 7.37
N LEU A 34 -0.72 0.72 6.98
CA LEU A 34 -1.25 1.08 5.65
C LEU A 34 -0.38 0.51 4.54
N ARG A 35 0.95 0.62 4.66
CA ARG A 35 1.87 0.07 3.68
C ARG A 35 1.78 -1.46 3.62
N THR A 36 1.67 -2.14 4.75
CA THR A 36 1.47 -3.61 4.81
C THR A 36 0.23 -4.02 4.02
N GLU A 37 -0.92 -3.41 4.32
CA GLU A 37 -2.17 -3.73 3.63
C GLU A 37 -2.08 -3.40 2.13
N LEU A 38 -1.52 -2.25 1.76
CA LEU A 38 -1.35 -1.85 0.37
C LEU A 38 -0.49 -2.84 -0.43
N PHE A 39 0.72 -3.17 0.06
CA PHE A 39 1.62 -4.07 -0.66
C PHE A 39 1.05 -5.49 -0.75
N GLN A 40 0.43 -5.97 0.33
CA GLN A 40 -0.22 -7.28 0.33
C GLN A 40 -1.35 -7.33 -0.72
N THR A 41 -2.25 -6.34 -0.75
CA THR A 41 -3.33 -6.32 -1.75
C THR A 41 -2.81 -6.19 -3.18
N LEU A 42 -1.73 -5.43 -3.39
CA LEU A 42 -1.10 -5.35 -4.72
C LEU A 42 -0.54 -6.70 -5.18
N GLU A 43 0.18 -7.41 -4.31
CA GLU A 43 0.71 -8.76 -4.60
C GLU A 43 -0.43 -9.77 -4.83
N GLU A 44 -1.49 -9.72 -4.01
CA GLU A 44 -2.70 -10.55 -4.19
C GLU A 44 -3.39 -10.29 -5.54
N ASN A 45 -3.55 -9.02 -5.92
CA ASN A 45 -4.13 -8.63 -7.20
C ASN A 45 -3.26 -9.09 -8.39
N ASP A 46 -1.94 -9.03 -8.26
CA ASP A 46 -1.01 -9.48 -9.30
C ASP A 46 -1.14 -10.98 -9.59
N MET A 47 -1.30 -11.80 -8.54
CA MET A 47 -1.51 -13.25 -8.68
C MET A 47 -2.94 -13.64 -9.07
N ASN A 48 -3.93 -12.77 -8.91
CA ASN A 48 -5.34 -13.12 -9.11
C ASN A 48 -5.79 -12.99 -10.59
N PRO A 49 -6.11 -14.07 -11.31
CA PRO A 49 -6.50 -13.99 -12.73
C PRO A 49 -7.78 -13.17 -13.00
N GLU A 50 -8.62 -12.97 -11.97
CA GLU A 50 -9.83 -12.15 -12.06
C GLU A 50 -9.54 -10.65 -12.01
N ILE A 51 -8.31 -10.23 -11.69
CA ILE A 51 -7.90 -8.82 -11.70
C ILE A 51 -6.92 -8.59 -12.84
N SER A 52 -7.16 -7.54 -13.62
CA SER A 52 -6.28 -7.10 -14.72
C SER A 52 -5.63 -5.74 -14.44
N VAL A 53 -6.25 -4.88 -13.64
CA VAL A 53 -5.73 -3.54 -13.30
C VAL A 53 -6.04 -3.23 -11.84
N THR A 54 -5.09 -2.58 -11.16
CA THR A 54 -5.31 -2.01 -9.82
C THR A 54 -5.31 -0.48 -9.87
N ILE A 55 -6.32 0.15 -9.29
CA ILE A 55 -6.39 1.61 -9.09
C ILE A 55 -6.12 1.92 -7.62
N ILE A 56 -5.23 2.87 -7.34
CA ILE A 56 -4.98 3.42 -6.03
C ILE A 56 -5.56 4.83 -5.97
N ARG A 57 -6.25 5.18 -4.89
CA ARG A 57 -6.66 6.56 -4.62
C ARG A 57 -6.62 6.89 -3.13
N GLY A 58 -6.58 8.18 -2.78
CA GLY A 58 -6.82 8.62 -1.40
C GLY A 58 -8.30 8.87 -1.10
N SER A 59 -8.73 8.62 0.13
CA SER A 59 -10.01 9.13 0.64
C SER A 59 -9.89 10.56 1.16
N GLY A 60 -10.99 11.31 1.10
CA GLY A 60 -11.03 12.69 1.60
C GLY A 60 -10.35 13.70 0.67
N LYS A 61 -9.64 14.67 1.25
CA LYS A 61 -9.15 15.86 0.53
C LYS A 61 -7.77 15.72 -0.11
N ALA A 62 -7.06 14.63 0.12
CA ALA A 62 -5.68 14.45 -0.36
C ALA A 62 -5.45 12.99 -0.75
N PHE A 63 -4.56 12.75 -1.72
CA PHE A 63 -4.09 11.42 -2.06
C PHE A 63 -3.35 10.79 -0.87
N SER A 64 -2.19 11.38 -0.53
CA SER A 64 -1.39 11.05 0.66
C SER A 64 -0.47 12.23 1.01
N ALA A 65 -0.21 12.43 2.30
CA ALA A 65 0.79 13.39 2.80
C ALA A 65 2.22 12.81 2.89
N GLY A 66 2.45 11.57 2.40
CA GLY A 66 3.75 10.90 2.44
C GLY A 66 3.91 9.98 3.66
N TYR A 67 5.16 9.63 3.99
CA TYR A 67 5.47 8.70 5.08
C TYR A 67 4.98 9.20 6.44
N ASP A 68 4.38 8.31 7.22
CA ASP A 68 4.04 8.60 8.60
C ASP A 68 5.28 8.49 9.48
N LEU A 69 5.78 9.63 9.96
CA LEU A 69 6.97 9.69 10.83
C LEU A 69 6.63 9.36 12.29
N LYS A 70 5.34 9.27 12.64
CA LYS A 70 4.88 8.89 13.98
C LYS A 70 4.75 7.37 14.04
N ARG A 71 5.88 6.68 14.13
CA ARG A 71 5.91 5.23 14.32
C ARG A 71 5.75 4.91 15.80
N SER A 72 4.76 4.09 16.17
CA SER A 72 4.72 3.51 17.50
C SER A 72 5.76 2.39 17.60
N GLY A 73 6.30 2.13 18.79
CA GLY A 73 7.31 1.08 18.98
C GLY A 73 6.82 -0.35 18.69
N GLU A 74 5.50 -0.53 18.52
CA GLU A 74 4.85 -1.82 18.24
C GLU A 74 4.63 -2.08 16.74
N GLU A 75 4.85 -1.08 15.87
CA GLU A 75 4.66 -1.25 14.43
C GLU A 75 5.82 -2.03 13.79
N SER A 76 5.52 -3.22 13.26
CA SER A 76 6.43 -4.01 12.43
C SER A 76 6.54 -3.44 11.02
N ASP A 77 7.64 -3.75 10.33
CA ASP A 77 7.78 -3.38 8.93
C ASP A 77 6.81 -4.16 8.03
N PRO A 78 6.35 -3.56 6.91
CA PRO A 78 5.51 -4.24 5.92
C PRO A 78 6.14 -5.49 5.30
N TYR A 79 7.47 -5.54 5.24
CA TYR A 79 8.25 -6.64 4.71
C TYR A 79 9.63 -6.61 5.35
N TYR A 80 10.33 -7.74 5.28
CA TYR A 80 11.69 -7.84 5.77
C TYR A 80 12.63 -6.93 4.97
N THR A 81 13.40 -6.12 5.68
CA THR A 81 14.58 -5.43 5.16
C THR A 81 15.72 -5.65 6.16
N ALA A 82 16.90 -5.99 5.67
CA ALA A 82 18.06 -6.21 6.53
C ALA A 82 18.40 -4.95 7.34
N GLY A 83 18.65 -5.14 8.64
CA GLY A 83 18.99 -4.05 9.56
C GLY A 83 20.39 -3.45 9.31
N GLY A 84 20.72 -2.40 10.07
CA GLY A 84 22.01 -1.73 10.03
C GLY A 84 21.96 -0.32 9.42
N LEU A 85 23.14 0.27 9.17
CA LEU A 85 23.25 1.57 8.54
C LEU A 85 22.64 1.53 7.12
N GLY A 86 21.79 2.51 6.81
CA GLY A 86 21.11 2.57 5.52
C GLY A 86 19.86 1.67 5.40
N TYR A 87 19.44 1.01 6.48
CA TYR A 87 18.20 0.22 6.52
C TYR A 87 17.00 1.01 6.00
N TRP A 88 16.79 2.25 6.46
CA TRP A 88 15.58 3.01 6.10
C TRP A 88 15.54 3.42 4.61
N PRO A 89 16.60 4.02 4.03
CA PRO A 89 16.66 4.25 2.60
C PRO A 89 16.44 2.97 1.77
N ARG A 90 17.04 1.84 2.17
CA ARG A 90 16.85 0.55 1.50
C ARG A 90 15.39 0.09 1.56
N HIS A 91 14.78 0.15 2.74
CA HIS A 91 13.40 -0.23 2.96
C HIS A 91 12.44 0.58 2.08
N VAL A 92 12.63 1.90 1.99
CA VAL A 92 11.82 2.77 1.13
C VAL A 92 11.99 2.41 -0.35
N VAL A 93 13.22 2.22 -0.80
CA VAL A 93 13.54 1.91 -2.20
C VAL A 93 12.99 0.53 -2.61
N GLU A 94 13.15 -0.49 -1.77
CA GLU A 94 12.58 -1.83 -2.00
C GLU A 94 11.06 -1.76 -2.16
N GLY A 95 10.37 -1.01 -1.29
CA GLY A 95 8.92 -0.81 -1.41
C GLY A 95 8.50 -0.12 -2.70
N CYS A 96 9.24 0.90 -3.13
CA CYS A 96 8.98 1.54 -4.41
C CYS A 96 9.13 0.55 -5.56
N PHE A 97 10.23 -0.22 -5.60
CA PHE A 97 10.50 -1.19 -6.68
C PHE A 97 9.52 -2.36 -6.71
N LYS A 98 8.99 -2.82 -5.58
CA LYS A 98 7.94 -3.85 -5.55
C LYS A 98 6.75 -3.52 -6.43
N ILE A 99 6.37 -2.25 -6.57
CA ILE A 99 5.25 -1.83 -7.44
C ILE A 99 5.63 -1.99 -8.92
N TRP A 100 6.89 -1.76 -9.27
CA TRP A 100 7.40 -1.93 -10.63
C TRP A 100 7.58 -3.39 -11.04
N ASP A 101 7.72 -4.29 -10.07
CA ASP A 101 7.85 -5.73 -10.29
C ASP A 101 6.51 -6.43 -10.54
N LEU A 102 5.37 -5.74 -10.37
CA LEU A 102 4.05 -6.29 -10.63
C LEU A 102 3.84 -6.47 -12.15
N ALA A 103 3.31 -7.61 -12.55
CA ALA A 103 2.99 -7.91 -13.94
C ALA A 103 1.77 -7.11 -14.44
N LYS A 104 0.89 -6.69 -13.54
CA LYS A 104 -0.35 -5.97 -13.87
C LYS A 104 -0.26 -4.46 -13.64
N PRO A 105 -0.88 -3.64 -14.52
CA PRO A 105 -0.85 -2.19 -14.37
C PRO A 105 -1.43 -1.70 -13.04
N VAL A 106 -0.72 -0.73 -12.43
CA VAL A 106 -1.17 0.04 -11.27
C VAL A 106 -1.34 1.51 -11.68
N ILE A 107 -2.50 2.08 -11.39
CA ILE A 107 -2.86 3.48 -11.70
C ILE A 107 -3.07 4.23 -10.38
N ALA A 108 -2.51 5.42 -10.23
CA ALA A 108 -2.64 6.26 -9.04
C ALA A 108 -3.01 7.71 -9.39
#